data_AF-A0A0C9QZN6-F1
#
_entry.id   AF-A0A0C9QZN6-F1
#
_cell.length_a   1.000
_cell.length_b   1.000
_cell.length_c   1.000
_cell.angle_alpha   90.00
_cell.angle_beta   90.00
_cell.angle_gamma   90.00
#
_symmetry.space_group_name_H-M   'P 1'
#
loop_
_entity.id
_entity.type
_entity.pdbx_description
1 polymer ?
#
loop_
_entity_poly.entity_id
_entity_poly.type
_entity_poly.pdbx_seq_one_letter_code
_entity_poly.pdbx_strand_id
1 'polypeptide(L)'
;FNKDRIEKHRTICQKAASKKVKVFDVTKMRTKGTEAEAFVKKGFHKKEVPVKKANWRAKHEEFLNAVRQARMVQEHLAAGGKLSDLPPPPPSENPDYVQCPKCLRKFNETAAERHIPRCNLAPKTTMRRPATTLNGRK
;
A
#
# COMPACT_ATOMS: atom_id res chain seq x y z
N PHE A 1 32.09 -21.44 1.81
CA PHE A 1 33.29 -20.93 1.13
C PHE A 1 34.37 -21.99 1.19
N ASN A 2 35.09 -22.24 0.09
CA ASN A 2 36.33 -23.01 0.16
C ASN A 2 37.32 -22.30 1.10
N LYS A 3 38.07 -23.07 1.91
CA LYS A 3 38.91 -22.53 3.01
C LYS A 3 39.87 -21.44 2.53
N ASP A 4 40.50 -21.64 1.37
CA ASP A 4 41.47 -20.70 0.79
C ASP A 4 40.87 -19.36 0.35
N ARG A 5 39.54 -19.29 0.17
CA ARG A 5 38.84 -18.07 -0.25
C ARG A 5 38.35 -17.23 0.93
N ILE A 6 38.30 -17.80 2.14
CA ILE A 6 37.77 -17.14 3.34
C ILE A 6 38.65 -15.95 3.74
N GLU A 7 39.98 -16.11 3.66
CA GLU A 7 40.92 -15.06 4.05
C GLU A 7 40.85 -13.84 3.12
N LYS A 8 40.78 -14.08 1.81
CA LYS A 8 40.54 -13.02 0.80
C LYS A 8 39.16 -12.38 0.99
N HIS A 9 38.13 -13.17 1.28
CA HIS A 9 36.79 -12.64 1.55
C HIS A 9 36.77 -11.74 2.80
N ARG A 10 37.44 -12.13 3.88
CA ARG A 10 37.49 -11.36 5.14
C ARG A 10 38.09 -9.98 4.93
N THR A 11 39.20 -9.89 4.19
CA THR A 11 39.86 -8.61 3.89
C THR A 11 39.00 -7.71 3.00
N ILE A 12 38.32 -8.26 1.99
CA ILE A 12 37.41 -7.50 1.12
C ILE A 12 36.16 -7.05 1.88
N CYS A 13 35.58 -7.92 2.71
CA CYS A 13 34.42 -7.63 3.52
C CYS A 13 34.69 -6.47 4.50
N GLN A 14 35.85 -6.47 5.16
CA GLN A 14 36.25 -5.38 6.05
C GLN A 14 36.47 -4.06 5.29
N LYS A 15 37.05 -4.10 4.09
CA LYS A 15 37.18 -2.92 3.20
C LYS A 15 35.83 -2.41 2.71
N ALA A 16 34.90 -3.30 2.38
CA ALA A 16 33.55 -2.92 1.94
C ALA A 16 32.73 -2.31 3.09
N ALA A 17 32.85 -2.84 4.31
CA ALA A 17 32.15 -2.34 5.48
C ALA A 17 32.64 -0.95 5.93
N SER A 18 33.93 -0.67 5.77
CA SER A 18 34.54 0.62 6.15
C SER A 18 34.38 1.71 5.08
N LYS A 19 34.17 1.33 3.81
CA LYS A 19 34.01 2.29 2.71
C LYS A 19 32.61 2.91 2.72
N LYS A 20 32.50 4.14 3.25
CA LYS A 20 31.30 4.97 3.12
C LYS A 20 31.19 5.49 1.68
N VAL A 21 30.56 4.71 0.80
CA VAL A 21 30.24 5.14 -0.57
C VAL A 21 29.10 6.16 -0.49
N LYS A 22 29.24 7.28 -1.22
CA LYS A 22 28.16 8.26 -1.37
C LYS A 22 26.98 7.58 -2.07
N VAL A 23 25.79 7.67 -1.48
CA VAL A 23 24.57 7.16 -2.12
C VAL A 23 24.42 7.82 -3.48
N PHE A 24 24.24 7.01 -4.51
CA PHE A 24 24.11 7.47 -5.88
C PHE A 24 22.83 8.31 -6.04
N ASP A 25 23.00 9.57 -6.44
CA ASP A 25 21.89 10.49 -6.66
C ASP A 25 21.42 10.37 -8.11
N VAL A 26 20.34 9.61 -8.31
CA VAL A 26 19.74 9.34 -9.62
C VAL A 26 19.28 10.63 -10.29
N THR A 27 18.72 11.57 -9.52
CA THR A 27 18.22 12.85 -10.04
C THR A 27 19.37 13.66 -10.59
N LYS A 28 20.46 13.79 -9.82
CA LYS A 28 21.65 14.54 -10.24
C LYS A 28 22.28 13.95 -11.52
N MET A 29 22.34 12.64 -11.64
CA MET A 29 22.90 11.98 -12.84
C MET A 29 21.99 12.07 -14.05
N ARG A 30 20.67 12.16 -13.85
CA ARG A 30 19.70 12.32 -14.93
C ARG A 30 19.60 13.76 -15.44
N THR A 31 19.82 14.75 -14.60
CA THR A 31 19.62 16.17 -14.94
C THR A 31 20.91 16.88 -15.34
N LYS A 32 22.09 16.31 -15.04
CA LYS A 32 23.38 16.90 -15.39
C LYS A 32 23.49 17.11 -16.91
N GLY A 33 23.69 18.35 -17.34
CA GLY A 33 23.84 18.70 -18.76
C GLY A 33 22.53 18.87 -19.53
N THR A 34 21.38 18.89 -18.84
CA THR A 34 20.09 19.25 -19.43
C THR A 34 19.62 20.60 -18.90
N GLU A 35 18.80 21.32 -19.66
CA GLU A 35 18.19 22.60 -19.21
C GLU A 35 17.39 22.45 -17.90
N ALA A 36 16.94 21.22 -17.60
CA ALA A 36 16.28 20.86 -16.35
C ALA A 36 17.20 21.03 -15.11
N GLU A 37 18.52 21.10 -15.27
CA GLU A 37 19.48 21.30 -14.17
C GLU A 37 19.20 22.61 -13.40
N ALA A 38 18.79 23.67 -14.09
CA ALA A 38 18.43 24.96 -13.47
C ALA A 38 17.13 24.89 -12.63
N PHE A 39 16.27 23.91 -12.90
CA PHE A 39 14.96 23.76 -12.27
C PHE A 39 14.92 22.68 -11.18
N VAL A 40 16.02 21.95 -10.96
CA VAL A 40 16.11 20.99 -9.85
C VAL A 40 16.23 21.73 -8.53
N LYS A 41 15.08 21.96 -7.86
CA LYS A 41 15.04 22.48 -6.49
C LYS A 41 15.74 21.51 -5.53
N LYS A 42 17.00 21.84 -5.17
CA LYS A 42 17.75 21.14 -4.13
C LYS A 42 16.91 21.04 -2.85
N GLY A 43 16.54 19.81 -2.46
CA GLY A 43 15.91 19.53 -1.17
C GLY A 43 14.42 19.15 -1.22
N PHE A 44 13.71 19.32 -2.35
CA PHE A 44 12.28 18.97 -2.39
C PHE A 44 12.02 17.44 -2.33
N HIS A 45 13.03 16.65 -2.69
CA HIS A 45 12.99 15.19 -2.66
C HIS A 45 13.23 14.62 -1.24
N LYS A 46 13.64 15.46 -0.28
CA LYS A 46 13.89 15.08 1.12
C LYS A 46 12.69 15.38 2.02
N LYS A 47 11.48 15.41 1.49
CA LYS A 47 10.32 15.40 2.39
C LYS A 47 10.29 14.02 3.04
N GLU A 48 10.75 13.95 4.27
CA GLU A 48 10.68 12.76 5.09
C GLU A 48 9.21 12.42 5.26
N VAL A 49 8.72 11.52 4.41
CA VAL A 49 7.39 10.95 4.60
C VAL A 49 7.49 10.14 5.88
N PRO A 50 6.73 10.46 6.94
CA PRO A 50 6.76 9.68 8.16
C PRO A 50 6.44 8.23 7.78
N VAL A 51 7.43 7.35 7.96
CA VAL A 51 7.28 5.93 7.71
C VAL A 51 6.33 5.41 8.77
N LYS A 52 5.07 5.24 8.40
CA LYS A 52 4.08 4.61 9.27
C LYS A 52 4.54 3.19 9.56
N LYS A 53 4.55 2.83 10.83
CA LYS A 53 4.84 1.46 11.25
C LYS A 53 3.76 0.56 10.67
N ALA A 54 4.13 -0.25 9.68
CA ALA A 54 3.20 -1.19 9.08
C ALA A 54 2.79 -2.22 10.13
N ASN A 55 1.49 -2.29 10.44
CA ASN A 55 0.95 -3.29 11.34
C ASN A 55 0.78 -4.63 10.61
N TRP A 56 1.91 -5.21 10.18
CA TRP A 56 1.94 -6.36 9.27
C TRP A 56 1.30 -7.60 9.88
N ARG A 57 1.39 -7.80 11.20
CA ARG A 57 0.79 -8.95 11.89
C ARG A 57 -0.72 -8.94 11.75
N ALA A 58 -1.36 -7.79 12.00
CA ALA A 58 -2.80 -7.62 11.84
C ALA A 58 -3.23 -7.85 10.38
N LYS A 59 -2.52 -7.26 9.42
CA LYS A 59 -2.79 -7.45 7.98
C LYS A 59 -2.61 -8.91 7.54
N HIS A 60 -1.62 -9.60 8.11
CA HIS A 60 -1.36 -11.01 7.81
C HIS A 60 -2.45 -11.91 8.37
N GLU A 61 -2.87 -11.68 9.61
CA GLU A 61 -3.95 -12.44 10.25
C GLU A 61 -5.28 -12.26 9.51
N GLU A 62 -5.60 -11.02 9.14
CA GLU A 62 -6.78 -10.70 8.32
C GLU A 62 -6.74 -11.43 6.97
N PHE A 63 -5.58 -11.46 6.31
CA PHE A 63 -5.39 -12.19 5.07
C PHE A 63 -5.59 -13.71 5.25
N LEU A 64 -5.01 -14.31 6.29
CA LEU A 64 -5.20 -15.73 6.58
C LEU A 64 -6.68 -16.06 6.86
N ASN A 65 -7.37 -15.21 7.61
CA ASN A 65 -8.80 -15.38 7.89
C ASN A 65 -9.64 -15.30 6.61
N ALA A 66 -9.36 -14.34 5.72
CA ALA A 66 -10.04 -14.23 4.43
C ALA A 66 -9.82 -15.47 3.55
N VAL A 67 -8.60 -16.01 3.52
CA VAL A 67 -8.28 -17.24 2.78
C VAL A 67 -9.03 -18.46 3.35
N ARG A 68 -9.09 -18.60 4.69
CA ARG A 68 -9.83 -19.68 5.34
C ARG A 68 -11.32 -19.62 5.00
N GLN A 69 -11.93 -18.44 5.10
CA GLN A 69 -13.33 -18.23 4.76
C GLN A 69 -13.62 -18.51 3.29
N ALA A 70 -12.74 -18.08 2.39
CA ALA A 70 -12.87 -18.39 0.96
C ALA A 70 -12.87 -19.91 0.71
N ARG A 71 -12.01 -20.67 1.41
CA ARG A 71 -12.00 -22.14 1.31
C ARG A 71 -13.31 -22.76 1.81
N MET A 72 -13.82 -22.31 2.96
CA MET A 72 -15.11 -22.77 3.49
C MET A 72 -16.23 -22.54 2.46
N VAL A 73 -16.30 -21.33 1.89
CA VAL A 73 -17.27 -21.04 0.82
C VAL A 73 -17.14 -22.00 -0.36
N GLN A 74 -15.92 -22.27 -0.83
CA GLN A 74 -15.70 -23.21 -1.94
C GLN A 74 -16.12 -24.65 -1.59
N GLU A 75 -15.81 -25.13 -0.38
CA GLU A 75 -16.22 -26.45 0.10
C GLU A 75 -17.75 -26.57 0.21
N HIS A 76 -18.42 -25.55 0.75
CA HIS A 76 -19.88 -25.51 0.85
C HIS A 76 -20.55 -25.49 -0.53
N LEU A 77 -19.99 -24.78 -1.50
CA LEU A 77 -20.47 -24.79 -2.89
C LEU A 77 -20.24 -26.16 -3.55
N ALA A 78 -19.08 -26.79 -3.31
CA ALA A 78 -18.76 -28.11 -3.85
C ALA A 78 -19.65 -29.22 -3.26
N ALA A 79 -20.06 -29.10 -1.99
CA ALA A 79 -21.02 -29.99 -1.35
C ALA A 79 -22.48 -29.79 -1.82
N GLY A 80 -22.73 -28.90 -2.80
CA GLY A 80 -24.06 -28.60 -3.33
C GLY A 80 -24.89 -27.63 -2.47
N GLY A 81 -24.28 -27.02 -1.45
CA GLY A 81 -24.90 -25.99 -0.62
C GLY A 81 -25.02 -24.66 -1.35
N LYS A 82 -26.05 -23.87 -1.02
CA LYS A 82 -26.21 -22.51 -1.56
C LYS A 82 -25.35 -21.54 -0.76
N LEU A 83 -24.80 -20.52 -1.43
CA LEU A 83 -24.02 -19.44 -0.80
C LEU A 83 -24.80 -18.71 0.32
N SER A 84 -26.13 -18.77 0.28
CA SER A 84 -27.05 -18.15 1.25
C SER A 84 -27.00 -18.77 2.65
N ASP A 85 -26.59 -20.03 2.78
CA ASP A 85 -26.58 -20.74 4.07
C ASP A 85 -25.31 -20.48 4.89
N LEU A 86 -24.30 -19.82 4.29
CA LEU A 86 -23.06 -19.52 5.00
C LEU A 86 -23.13 -18.16 5.69
N PRO A 87 -22.71 -18.05 6.97
CA PRO A 87 -22.67 -16.77 7.65
C PRO A 87 -21.78 -15.79 6.87
N PRO A 88 -22.22 -14.53 6.70
CA PRO A 88 -21.47 -13.54 5.95
C PRO A 88 -20.10 -13.30 6.63
N PRO A 89 -19.01 -13.20 5.84
CA PRO A 89 -17.69 -12.98 6.41
C PRO A 89 -17.68 -11.66 7.21
N PRO A 90 -16.96 -11.63 8.36
CA PRO A 90 -16.82 -10.43 9.16
C PRO A 90 -16.23 -9.29 8.33
N PRO A 91 -16.72 -8.05 8.49
CA PRO A 91 -16.18 -6.91 7.77
C PRO A 91 -14.69 -6.71 8.07
N SER A 92 -13.88 -6.54 7.03
CA SER A 92 -12.47 -6.19 7.12
C SER A 92 -12.31 -4.79 7.72
N GLU A 93 -11.85 -4.69 8.97
CA GLU A 93 -11.52 -3.43 9.61
C GLU A 93 -10.11 -3.01 9.27
N ASN A 94 -9.97 -2.28 8.15
CA ASN A 94 -8.68 -1.74 7.74
C ASN A 94 -8.33 -0.53 8.63
N PRO A 95 -7.24 -0.58 9.42
CA PRO A 95 -6.88 0.49 10.36
C PRO A 95 -6.40 1.77 9.67
N ASP A 96 -6.08 1.72 8.38
CA ASP A 96 -5.59 2.86 7.59
C ASP A 96 -6.72 3.78 7.06
N TYR A 97 -7.99 3.47 7.35
CA TYR A 97 -9.14 4.23 6.88
C TYR A 97 -9.62 5.26 7.91
N VAL A 98 -9.79 6.50 7.46
CA VAL A 98 -10.35 7.62 8.24
C VAL A 98 -11.83 7.79 7.88
N GLN A 99 -12.68 7.89 8.89
CA GLN A 99 -14.11 8.14 8.71
C GLN A 99 -14.40 9.64 8.63
N CYS A 100 -15.17 10.06 7.61
CA CYS A 100 -15.62 11.44 7.51
C CYS A 100 -16.75 11.74 8.52
N PRO A 101 -16.67 12.81 9.34
CA PRO A 101 -17.69 13.12 10.34
C PRO A 101 -19.04 13.54 9.73
N LYS A 102 -19.06 14.04 8.49
CA LYS A 102 -20.29 14.47 7.82
C LYS A 102 -21.00 13.34 7.09
N CYS A 103 -20.32 12.57 6.25
CA CYS A 103 -20.96 11.55 5.43
C CYS A 103 -20.77 10.11 5.92
N LEU A 104 -20.04 9.90 7.02
CA LEU A 104 -19.75 8.59 7.64
C LEU A 104 -19.07 7.56 6.72
N ARG A 105 -18.68 7.95 5.50
CA ARG A 105 -17.90 7.13 4.58
C ARG A 105 -16.46 7.02 5.07
N LYS A 106 -15.87 5.84 4.94
CA LYS A 106 -14.49 5.51 5.27
C LYS A 106 -13.62 5.72 4.02
N PHE A 107 -12.52 6.47 4.15
CA PHE A 107 -11.57 6.76 3.07
C PHE A 107 -10.14 6.44 3.51
N ASN A 108 -9.23 6.15 2.57
CA ASN A 108 -7.81 6.17 2.89
C ASN A 108 -7.38 7.61 3.24
N GLU A 109 -6.24 7.80 3.90
CA GLU A 109 -5.82 9.12 4.36
C GLU A 109 -5.71 10.17 3.24
N THR A 110 -5.12 9.82 2.10
CA THR A 110 -4.96 10.76 0.98
C THR A 110 -6.29 11.17 0.34
N ALA A 111 -7.26 10.25 0.27
CA ALA A 111 -8.60 10.59 -0.17
C ALA A 111 -9.36 11.34 0.93
N ALA A 112 -9.16 11.03 2.21
CA ALA A 112 -9.77 11.74 3.32
C ALA A 112 -9.35 13.23 3.32
N GLU A 113 -8.06 13.52 3.13
CA GLU A 113 -7.53 14.90 3.02
C GLU A 113 -8.24 15.72 1.93
N ARG A 114 -8.53 15.11 0.78
CA ARG A 114 -9.24 15.78 -0.33
C ARG A 114 -10.76 15.77 -0.14
N HIS A 115 -11.28 14.73 0.49
CA HIS A 115 -12.70 14.47 0.64
C HIS A 115 -13.32 15.35 1.73
N ILE A 116 -12.71 15.43 2.93
CA ILE A 116 -13.25 16.17 4.07
C ILE A 116 -13.59 17.63 3.72
N PRO A 117 -12.71 18.44 3.10
CA PRO A 117 -13.04 19.83 2.78
C PRO A 117 -14.17 19.93 1.74
N ARG A 118 -14.17 19.05 0.72
CA ARG A 118 -15.23 19.03 -0.31
C ARG A 118 -16.57 18.55 0.24
N CYS A 119 -16.54 17.51 1.07
CA CYS A 119 -17.72 16.98 1.73
C CYS A 119 -18.32 18.00 2.70
N ASN A 120 -17.49 18.82 3.35
CA ASN A 120 -17.98 19.88 4.21
C ASN A 120 -18.75 20.97 3.46
N LEU A 121 -18.40 21.25 2.19
CA LEU A 121 -19.07 22.24 1.36
C LEU A 121 -20.33 21.71 0.68
N ALA A 122 -20.38 20.41 0.34
CA ALA A 122 -21.53 19.82 -0.34
C ALA A 122 -22.64 19.38 0.64
N PRO A 123 -23.93 19.56 0.28
CA PRO A 123 -25.02 18.92 1.03
C PRO A 123 -24.91 17.39 0.91
N LYS A 124 -25.36 16.65 1.92
CA LYS A 124 -25.37 15.17 1.92
C LYS A 124 -26.31 14.69 0.81
N THR A 125 -25.84 14.56 -0.42
CA THR A 125 -26.63 13.96 -1.50
C THR A 125 -26.78 12.48 -1.18
N THR A 126 -27.96 12.06 -0.74
CA THR A 126 -28.31 10.66 -0.46
C THR A 126 -28.52 9.83 -1.73
N MET A 127 -28.30 10.42 -2.91
CA MET A 127 -28.40 9.73 -4.20
C MET A 127 -27.24 8.72 -4.33
N ARG A 128 -27.53 7.47 -3.95
CA ARG A 128 -26.75 6.31 -4.37
C ARG A 128 -26.74 6.32 -5.90
N ARG A 129 -25.59 6.61 -6.51
CA ARG A 129 -25.41 6.35 -7.95
C ARG A 129 -25.69 4.86 -8.18
N PRO A 130 -26.59 4.49 -9.09
CA PRO A 130 -26.79 3.09 -9.43
C PRO A 130 -25.46 2.51 -9.94
N ALA A 131 -25.13 1.30 -9.50
CA ALA A 131 -23.95 0.59 -9.97
C ALA A 131 -24.06 0.45 -11.50
N THR A 132 -23.14 1.07 -12.23
CA THR A 132 -23.05 0.86 -13.67
C THR A 132 -22.58 -0.57 -13.88
N THR A 133 -23.49 -1.46 -14.27
CA THR A 133 -23.17 -2.81 -14.70
C THR A 133 -22.28 -2.71 -15.93
N LEU A 134 -21.00 -3.05 -15.79
CA LEU A 134 -20.12 -3.35 -16.92
C LEU A 134 -20.64 -4.65 -17.56
N ASN A 135 -21.63 -4.52 -18.44
CA ASN A 135 -22.11 -5.62 -19.26
C ASN A 135 -21.00 -6.07 -20.23
N GLY A 136 -20.92 -7.39 -20.39
CA GLY A 136 -19.88 -8.15 -21.06
C GLY A 136 -19.37 -7.61 -22.39
N ARG A 137 -18.05 -7.69 -22.55
CA ARG A 137 -17.44 -7.89 -23.86
C ARG A 137 -17.78 -9.31 -24.32
N LYS A 138 -18.59 -9.42 -25.37
CA LYS A 138 -18.46 -10.50 -26.34
C LYS A 138 -17.50 -10.04 -27.43
#